data_AF-A0A2H6MTY6-F1
#
_entry.id   AF-A0A2H6MTY6-F1
#
_cell.length_a   1.000
_cell.length_b   1.000
_cell.length_c   1.000
_cell.angle_alpha   90.00
_cell.angle_beta   90.00
_cell.angle_gamma   90.00
#
_symmetry.space_group_name_H-M   'P 1'
#
loop_
_entity.id
_entity.type
_entity.pdbx_description
1 polymer ?
#
loop_
_entity_poly.entity_id
_entity_poly.type
_entity_poly.pdbx_seq_one_letter_code
_entity_poly.pdbx_strand_id
1 'polypeptide(L)'
;YMGIIFRFIYGKDVFEAFYKKDLAKRLLVGKSASVDAEKSMLSKLKHECGAAFTSKLEGMFKDMELSKDIMIQFKQYMQNQNVPGNIELTVNILTMGYWPTYVPMEVHLPSEMVKLQEIFKTFYLGKHSGRKLQWQSTLGHCVLKAEFKEGKKELQVSLFQTLVLLMFNEGEEFSLEEIKQATGIGQYLRADRKIERAPFRC
;
A
#
# COMPACT_ATOMS: atom_id res chain seq x y z
N TYR A 1 -17.40 23.51 -14.51
CA TYR A 1 -18.24 23.66 -13.29
C TYR A 1 -17.49 23.44 -11.97
N MET A 2 -16.48 22.57 -11.88
CA MET A 2 -15.72 22.39 -10.61
C MET A 2 -14.93 23.63 -10.16
N GLY A 3 -14.31 24.40 -11.08
CA GLY A 3 -13.52 25.59 -10.75
C GLY A 3 -14.32 26.79 -10.22
N ILE A 4 -15.63 26.86 -10.51
CA ILE A 4 -16.51 27.91 -9.96
C ILE A 4 -16.86 27.58 -8.52
N ILE A 5 -17.16 26.32 -8.21
CA ILE A 5 -17.47 25.87 -6.84
C ILE A 5 -16.24 26.04 -5.94
N PHE A 6 -15.03 25.76 -6.45
CA PHE A 6 -13.79 25.89 -5.69
C PHE A 6 -13.50 27.30 -5.21
N ARG A 7 -13.90 28.31 -6.00
CA ARG A 7 -13.72 29.73 -5.64
C ARG A 7 -14.59 30.18 -4.46
N PHE A 8 -15.66 29.44 -4.15
CA PHE A 8 -16.61 29.74 -3.07
C PHE A 8 -16.51 28.82 -1.86
N ILE A 9 -15.60 27.83 -1.85
CA ILE A 9 -15.37 27.00 -0.66
C ILE A 9 -14.59 27.80 0.38
N TYR A 10 -15.29 28.23 1.44
CA TYR A 10 -14.68 28.51 2.74
C TYR A 10 -14.13 27.19 3.28
N GLY A 11 -12.79 27.06 3.39
CA GLY A 11 -12.12 25.84 3.87
C GLY A 11 -11.29 25.09 2.81
N LYS A 12 -10.40 25.79 2.11
CA LYS A 12 -9.48 25.19 1.12
C LYS A 12 -8.56 24.13 1.73
N ASP A 13 -8.19 24.30 2.99
CA ASP A 13 -7.44 23.35 3.83
C ASP A 13 -8.19 22.03 4.04
N VAL A 14 -9.51 22.09 4.28
CA VAL A 14 -10.37 20.92 4.40
C VAL A 14 -10.41 20.16 3.07
N PHE A 15 -10.61 20.87 1.96
CA PHE A 15 -10.54 20.25 0.64
C PHE A 15 -9.18 19.61 0.37
N GLU A 16 -8.07 20.31 0.65
CA GLU A 16 -6.72 19.78 0.48
C GLU A 16 -6.55 18.46 1.24
N ALA A 17 -7.01 18.40 2.49
CA ALA A 17 -6.90 17.21 3.32
C ALA A 17 -7.68 16.02 2.73
N PHE A 18 -8.92 16.24 2.29
CA PHE A 18 -9.74 15.19 1.66
C PHE A 18 -9.17 14.77 0.30
N TYR A 19 -8.81 15.73 -0.55
CA TYR A 19 -8.25 15.46 -1.87
C TYR A 19 -6.94 14.68 -1.77
N LYS A 20 -6.03 15.10 -0.87
CA LYS A 20 -4.76 14.42 -0.60
C LYS A 20 -4.98 12.97 -0.14
N LYS A 21 -5.94 12.77 0.78
CA LYS A 21 -6.31 11.42 1.26
C LYS A 21 -6.80 10.52 0.12
N ASP A 22 -7.67 11.04 -0.74
CA ASP A 22 -8.25 10.24 -1.82
C ASP A 22 -7.25 10.02 -2.97
N LEU A 23 -6.42 11.00 -3.29
CA LEU A 23 -5.31 10.85 -4.23
C LEU A 23 -4.33 9.77 -3.74
N ALA A 24 -3.95 9.78 -2.46
CA ALA A 24 -3.05 8.79 -1.90
C ALA A 24 -3.56 7.36 -2.10
N LYS A 25 -4.87 7.13 -1.88
CA LYS A 25 -5.51 5.84 -2.13
C LYS A 25 -5.44 5.45 -3.61
N ARG A 26 -5.71 6.38 -4.53
CA ARG A 26 -5.68 6.10 -5.97
C ARG A 26 -4.28 5.78 -6.49
N LEU A 27 -3.26 6.48 -5.98
CA LEU A 27 -1.85 6.23 -6.33
C LEU A 27 -1.36 4.87 -5.80
N LEU A 28 -1.64 4.55 -4.54
CA LEU A 28 -1.11 3.33 -3.90
C LEU A 28 -1.84 2.04 -4.30
N VAL A 29 -3.14 2.12 -4.57
CA VAL A 29 -3.96 0.94 -4.92
C VAL A 29 -3.97 0.69 -6.44
N GLY A 30 -3.31 1.55 -7.23
CA GLY A 30 -3.19 1.38 -8.68
C GLY A 30 -4.51 1.55 -9.45
N LYS A 31 -5.57 2.07 -8.82
CA LYS A 31 -6.90 2.27 -9.42
C LYS A 31 -7.07 3.63 -10.10
N SER A 32 -5.98 4.26 -10.54
CA SER A 32 -6.06 5.54 -11.25
C SER A 32 -6.39 5.27 -12.72
N ALA A 33 -7.51 5.82 -13.22
CA ALA A 33 -7.94 5.63 -14.60
C ALA A 33 -6.94 6.18 -15.64
N SER A 34 -6.19 7.23 -15.26
CA SER A 34 -5.11 7.80 -16.08
C SER A 34 -4.20 8.69 -15.23
N VAL A 35 -2.89 8.52 -15.35
CA VAL A 35 -1.89 9.39 -14.71
C VAL A 35 -1.94 10.81 -15.29
N ASP A 36 -2.19 10.92 -16.60
CA ASP A 36 -2.26 12.22 -17.30
C ASP A 36 -3.48 13.03 -16.85
N ALA A 37 -4.60 12.36 -16.58
CA ALA A 37 -5.79 13.00 -16.03
C ALA A 37 -5.52 13.61 -14.64
N GLU A 38 -4.81 12.88 -13.77
CA GLU A 38 -4.46 13.40 -12.44
C GLU A 38 -3.44 14.54 -12.51
N LYS A 39 -2.44 14.46 -13.40
CA LYS A 39 -1.48 15.55 -13.64
C LYS A 39 -2.19 16.80 -14.19
N SER A 40 -3.17 16.64 -15.09
CA SER A 40 -4.00 17.74 -15.61
C SER A 40 -4.83 18.40 -14.50
N MET A 41 -5.45 17.59 -13.63
CA MET A 41 -6.21 18.08 -12.48
C MET A 41 -5.34 18.88 -11.52
N LEU A 42 -4.12 18.40 -11.24
CA LEU A 42 -3.16 19.09 -10.40
C LEU A 42 -2.71 20.44 -10.99
N SER A 43 -2.49 20.51 -12.31
CA SER A 43 -2.20 21.79 -12.99
C SER A 43 -3.34 22.80 -12.85
N LYS A 44 -4.60 22.36 -12.92
CA LYS A 44 -5.77 23.23 -12.71
C LYS A 44 -5.82 23.75 -11.28
N LEU A 45 -5.60 22.87 -10.29
CA LEU A 45 -5.53 23.26 -8.87
C LEU A 45 -4.40 24.26 -8.62
N LYS A 46 -3.24 24.08 -9.27
CA LYS A 46 -2.10 25.00 -9.16
C LYS A 46 -2.44 26.38 -9.71
N HIS A 47 -3.17 26.45 -10.82
CA HIS A 47 -3.62 27.70 -11.41
C HIS A 47 -4.64 28.43 -10.50
N GLU A 48 -5.59 27.69 -9.91
CA GLU A 48 -6.65 28.27 -9.08
C GLU A 48 -6.20 28.62 -7.65
N CYS A 49 -5.29 27.84 -7.06
CA CYS A 49 -4.92 27.91 -5.62
C CYS A 49 -3.45 28.27 -5.37
N GLY A 50 -2.64 28.33 -6.42
CA GLY A 50 -1.20 28.62 -6.32
C GLY A 50 -0.33 27.39 -6.04
N ALA A 51 0.98 27.55 -6.24
CA ALA A 51 1.96 26.47 -6.14
C ALA A 51 2.17 25.93 -4.72
N ALA A 52 1.97 26.76 -3.69
CA ALA A 52 2.11 26.33 -2.29
C ALA A 52 1.06 25.26 -1.93
N PHE A 53 -0.15 25.38 -2.49
CA PHE A 53 -1.24 24.44 -2.26
C PHE A 53 -0.97 23.05 -2.87
N THR A 54 -0.42 23.01 -4.08
CA THR A 54 -0.16 21.75 -4.79
C THR A 54 1.17 21.11 -4.46
N SER A 55 2.07 21.80 -3.74
CA SER A 55 3.44 21.35 -3.47
C SER A 55 3.50 19.92 -2.89
N LYS A 56 2.66 19.59 -1.91
CA LYS A 56 2.60 18.25 -1.30
C LYS A 56 2.08 17.20 -2.29
N LEU A 57 1.06 17.54 -3.07
CA LEU A 57 0.46 16.65 -4.07
C LEU A 57 1.46 16.34 -5.20
N GLU A 58 2.22 17.35 -5.64
CA GLU A 58 3.33 17.18 -6.60
C GLU A 58 4.42 16.26 -6.03
N GLY A 59 4.75 16.42 -4.74
CA GLY A 59 5.65 15.53 -4.02
C GLY A 59 5.20 14.07 -4.03
N MET A 60 3.90 13.80 -3.85
CA MET A 60 3.35 12.44 -3.92
C MET A 60 3.58 11.78 -5.30
N PHE A 61 3.45 12.52 -6.39
CA PHE A 61 3.75 11.99 -7.73
C PHE A 61 5.23 11.69 -7.91
N LYS A 62 6.11 12.59 -7.46
CA LYS A 62 7.56 12.38 -7.52
C LYS A 62 7.98 11.14 -6.72
N ASP A 63 7.38 10.92 -5.55
CA ASP A 63 7.62 9.71 -4.75
C ASP A 63 7.22 8.45 -5.52
N MET A 64 6.12 8.47 -6.29
CA MET A 64 5.72 7.33 -7.12
C MET A 64 6.67 7.05 -8.28
N GLU A 65 7.17 8.09 -8.95
CA GLU A 65 8.17 7.96 -10.01
C GLU A 65 9.49 7.40 -9.43
N LEU A 66 9.99 8.00 -8.35
CA LEU A 66 11.19 7.54 -7.66
C LEU A 66 11.06 6.10 -7.14
N SER A 67 9.90 5.72 -6.62
CA SER A 67 9.64 4.36 -6.15
C SER A 67 9.79 3.33 -7.26
N LYS A 68 9.34 3.64 -8.49
CA LYS A 68 9.51 2.75 -9.65
C LYS A 68 10.98 2.54 -9.98
N ASP A 69 11.76 3.62 -10.00
CA ASP A 69 13.20 3.55 -10.28
C ASP A 69 13.95 2.76 -9.22
N ILE A 70 13.62 2.96 -7.94
CA ILE A 70 14.16 2.16 -6.83
C ILE A 70 13.81 0.69 -6.99
N MET A 71 12.57 0.38 -7.38
CA MET A 71 12.11 -1.00 -7.57
C MET A 71 12.80 -1.70 -8.74
N ILE A 72 13.10 -1.00 -9.84
CA ILE A 72 13.89 -1.55 -10.94
C ILE A 72 15.29 -1.95 -10.44
N GLN A 73 15.95 -1.06 -9.69
CA GLN A 73 17.26 -1.34 -9.10
C GLN A 73 17.21 -2.47 -8.06
N PHE A 74 16.13 -2.56 -7.28
CA PHE A 74 15.95 -3.63 -6.31
C PHE A 74 15.75 -4.99 -6.98
N LYS A 75 14.96 -5.05 -8.06
CA LYS A 75 14.79 -6.29 -8.85
C LYS A 75 16.12 -6.79 -9.42
N GLN A 76 16.97 -5.88 -9.94
CA GLN A 76 18.33 -6.22 -10.38
C GLN A 76 19.22 -6.72 -9.22
N TYR A 77 19.14 -6.07 -8.06
CA TYR A 77 19.87 -6.51 -6.87
C TYR A 77 19.45 -7.93 -6.42
N MET A 78 18.15 -8.23 -6.46
CA MET A 78 17.60 -9.54 -6.10
C MET A 78 18.04 -10.66 -7.06
N GLN A 79 18.12 -10.38 -8.36
CA GLN A 79 18.62 -11.34 -9.36
C GLN A 79 20.05 -11.77 -9.07
N ASN A 80 20.90 -10.85 -8.59
CA ASN A 80 22.29 -11.16 -8.25
C ASN A 80 22.46 -11.93 -6.94
N GLN A 81 21.48 -11.85 -6.03
CA GLN A 81 21.52 -12.51 -4.72
C GLN A 81 21.02 -13.96 -4.76
N ASN A 82 20.45 -14.41 -5.89
CA ASN A 82 19.90 -15.75 -6.11
C ASN A 82 18.99 -16.23 -4.95
N VAL A 83 18.24 -15.30 -4.34
CA VAL A 83 17.38 -15.60 -3.20
C VAL A 83 16.20 -16.45 -3.69
N PRO A 84 16.06 -17.71 -3.23
CA PRO A 84 14.89 -18.50 -3.54
C PRO A 84 13.69 -17.90 -2.81
N GLY A 85 12.67 -17.49 -3.56
CA GLY A 85 11.44 -16.96 -3.01
C GLY A 85 10.34 -16.97 -4.06
N ASN A 86 9.15 -17.44 -3.68
CA ASN A 86 7.98 -17.46 -4.57
C ASN A 86 7.19 -16.15 -4.54
N ILE A 87 7.56 -15.20 -3.68
CA ILE A 87 6.83 -13.96 -3.46
C ILE A 87 7.52 -12.82 -4.23
N GLU A 88 6.78 -12.18 -5.14
CA GLU A 88 7.22 -10.94 -5.78
C GLU A 88 6.90 -9.73 -4.88
N LEU A 89 7.93 -9.08 -4.34
CA LEU A 89 7.78 -7.86 -3.54
C LEU A 89 7.82 -6.61 -4.42
N THR A 90 6.83 -5.72 -4.26
CA THR A 90 6.87 -4.35 -4.77
C THR A 90 6.69 -3.36 -3.62
N VAL A 91 7.56 -2.34 -3.55
CA VAL A 91 7.59 -1.35 -2.46
C VAL A 91 7.45 0.05 -3.03
N ASN A 92 6.60 0.85 -2.39
CA ASN A 92 6.50 2.29 -2.63
C ASN A 92 7.14 3.05 -1.46
N ILE A 93 8.08 3.94 -1.77
CA ILE A 93 8.78 4.79 -0.80
C ILE A 93 8.14 6.16 -0.78
N LEU A 94 7.66 6.55 0.39
CA LEU A 94 6.83 7.74 0.59
C LEU A 94 7.54 8.72 1.52
N THR A 95 7.64 9.98 1.11
CA THR A 95 8.26 11.04 1.91
C THR A 95 7.30 11.49 3.01
N MET A 96 7.71 11.32 4.28
CA MET A 96 6.95 11.83 5.42
C MET A 96 6.82 13.36 5.33
N GLY A 97 5.57 13.85 5.22
CA GLY A 97 5.25 15.28 5.05
C GLY A 97 4.46 15.59 3.79
N TYR A 98 4.62 14.80 2.72
CA TYR A 98 3.80 14.92 1.51
C TYR A 98 2.52 14.09 1.60
N TRP A 99 2.59 12.93 2.23
CA TRP A 99 1.48 11.99 2.34
C TRP A 99 0.61 12.27 3.57
N PRO A 100 -0.65 11.80 3.59
CA PRO A 100 -1.45 11.77 4.80
C PRO A 100 -0.73 11.06 5.96
N THR A 101 -1.02 11.46 7.19
CA THR A 101 -0.52 10.74 8.36
C THR A 101 -1.24 9.41 8.47
N TYR A 102 -0.49 8.33 8.52
CA TYR A 102 -1.00 6.98 8.75
C TYR A 102 -0.60 6.53 10.15
N VAL A 103 -1.56 6.00 10.90
CA VAL A 103 -1.29 5.41 12.21
C VAL A 103 -0.59 4.09 11.98
N PRO A 104 0.65 3.93 12.46
CA PRO A 104 1.38 2.67 12.33
C PRO A 104 0.62 1.59 13.10
N MET A 105 0.61 0.39 12.54
CA MET A 105 0.00 -0.76 13.18
C MET A 105 1.00 -1.91 13.17
N GLU A 106 1.21 -2.49 14.34
CA GLU A 106 1.97 -3.71 14.49
C GLU A 106 1.10 -4.89 14.05
N VAL A 107 1.66 -5.71 13.16
CA VAL A 107 1.03 -6.92 12.65
C VAL A 107 2.06 -8.03 12.63
N HIS A 108 1.62 -9.26 12.83
CA HIS A 108 2.49 -10.41 12.76
C HIS A 108 2.58 -10.87 11.31
N LEU A 109 3.69 -10.56 10.65
CA LEU A 109 3.96 -10.97 9.28
C LEU A 109 4.57 -12.37 9.24
N PRO A 110 4.22 -13.21 8.24
CA PRO A 110 4.90 -14.46 7.97
C PRO A 110 6.41 -14.25 7.81
N SER A 111 7.20 -15.25 8.24
CA SER A 111 8.66 -15.16 8.24
C SER A 111 9.26 -14.84 6.87
N GLU A 112 8.65 -15.33 5.78
CA GLU A 112 9.05 -15.03 4.41
C GLU A 112 8.89 -13.55 4.07
N MET A 113 7.78 -12.92 4.48
CA MET A 113 7.53 -11.49 4.25
C MET A 113 8.50 -10.62 5.06
N VAL A 114 8.78 -11.01 6.32
CA VAL A 114 9.75 -10.30 7.18
C VAL A 114 11.15 -10.33 6.55
N LYS A 115 11.58 -11.49 6.03
CA LYS A 115 12.87 -11.62 5.33
C LYS A 115 12.94 -10.66 4.13
N LEU A 116 11.89 -10.61 3.31
CA LEU A 116 11.86 -9.70 2.16
C LEU A 116 11.90 -8.22 2.56
N GLN A 117 11.21 -7.85 3.65
CA GLN A 117 11.28 -6.50 4.19
C GLN A 117 12.70 -6.12 4.65
N GLU A 118 13.41 -7.03 5.33
CA GLU A 118 14.79 -6.79 5.79
C GLU A 118 15.79 -6.75 4.63
N ILE A 119 15.64 -7.59 3.61
CA ILE A 119 16.45 -7.53 2.38
C ILE A 119 16.27 -6.18 1.69
N PHE A 120 15.02 -5.74 1.51
CA PHE A 120 14.72 -4.44 0.91
C PHE A 120 15.29 -3.28 1.74
N LYS A 121 15.13 -3.32 3.07
CA LYS A 121 15.66 -2.31 3.98
C LYS A 121 17.18 -2.20 3.90
N THR A 122 17.89 -3.33 3.87
CA THR A 122 19.35 -3.38 3.71
C THR A 122 19.77 -2.75 2.38
N PHE A 123 19.10 -3.11 1.29
CA PHE A 123 19.33 -2.52 -0.03
C PHE A 123 19.12 -0.99 -0.02
N TYR A 124 17.99 -0.54 0.55
CA TYR A 124 17.62 0.88 0.52
C TYR A 124 18.57 1.73 1.38
N LEU A 125 18.84 1.29 2.61
CA LEU A 125 19.70 2.03 3.55
C LEU A 125 21.18 2.01 3.12
N GLY A 126 21.61 0.98 2.39
CA GLY A 126 22.95 0.94 1.80
C GLY A 126 23.18 2.03 0.75
N LYS A 127 22.13 2.45 0.03
CA LYS A 127 22.18 3.54 -0.96
C LYS A 127 21.78 4.91 -0.42
N HIS A 128 20.95 4.92 0.63
CA HIS A 128 20.38 6.15 1.21
C HIS A 128 20.70 6.24 2.70
N SER A 129 21.95 6.57 3.01
CA SER A 129 22.42 6.76 4.38
C SER A 129 21.66 7.90 5.09
N GLY A 130 21.48 7.77 6.41
CA GLY A 130 20.81 8.77 7.23
C GLY A 130 19.28 8.78 7.15
N ARG A 131 18.65 7.86 6.39
CA ARG A 131 17.18 7.72 6.35
C ARG A 131 16.68 6.66 7.33
N LYS A 132 15.46 6.84 7.82
CA LYS A 132 14.72 5.85 8.61
C LYS A 132 13.51 5.39 7.83
N LEU A 133 13.37 4.08 7.66
CA LEU A 133 12.19 3.46 7.03
C LEU A 133 11.17 3.07 8.11
N GLN A 134 9.89 3.21 7.75
CA GLN A 134 8.77 2.78 8.57
C GLN A 134 7.70 2.16 7.67
N TRP A 135 7.41 0.88 7.88
CA TRP A 135 6.39 0.16 7.12
C TRP A 135 4.98 0.58 7.55
N GLN A 136 4.09 0.77 6.58
CA GLN A 136 2.70 1.12 6.79
C GLN A 136 1.79 -0.03 6.35
N SER A 137 1.63 -1.03 7.22
CA SER A 137 0.89 -2.28 6.95
C SER A 137 -0.56 -2.05 6.51
N THR A 138 -1.19 -0.96 6.97
CA THR A 138 -2.56 -0.57 6.59
C THR A 138 -2.73 -0.26 5.10
N LEU A 139 -1.63 0.05 4.40
CA LEU A 139 -1.61 0.38 2.96
C LEU A 139 -1.18 -0.81 2.10
N GLY A 140 -0.74 -1.90 2.74
CA GLY A 140 -0.29 -3.11 2.06
C GLY A 140 -1.46 -3.85 1.40
N HIS A 141 -1.17 -4.44 0.25
CA HIS A 141 -2.05 -5.37 -0.44
C HIS A 141 -1.22 -6.50 -1.05
N CYS A 142 -1.84 -7.65 -1.24
CA CYS A 142 -1.21 -8.81 -1.83
C CYS A 142 -2.15 -9.45 -2.85
N VAL A 143 -1.56 -10.21 -3.77
CA VAL A 143 -2.29 -11.10 -4.67
C VAL A 143 -2.08 -12.51 -4.15
N LEU A 144 -3.17 -13.20 -3.82
CA LEU A 144 -3.15 -14.58 -3.37
C LEU A 144 -3.64 -15.50 -4.47
N LYS A 145 -2.88 -16.55 -4.77
CA LYS A 145 -3.32 -17.68 -5.59
C LYS A 145 -4.06 -18.67 -4.69
N ALA A 146 -5.33 -18.90 -4.99
CA ALA A 146 -6.23 -19.74 -4.25
C ALA A 146 -6.68 -20.93 -5.12
N GLU A 147 -6.57 -22.16 -4.63
CA GLU A 147 -7.07 -23.35 -5.35
C GLU A 147 -8.43 -23.82 -4.81
N PHE A 148 -9.53 -23.31 -5.39
CA PHE A 148 -10.87 -23.76 -5.04
C PHE A 148 -11.21 -25.07 -5.79
N LYS A 149 -12.23 -25.79 -5.32
CA LYS A 149 -12.76 -26.98 -6.00
C LYS A 149 -13.17 -26.69 -7.45
N GLU A 150 -13.65 -25.48 -7.71
CA GLU A 150 -14.09 -25.02 -9.03
C GLU A 150 -12.95 -24.44 -9.89
N GLY A 151 -11.71 -24.45 -9.38
CA GLY A 151 -10.53 -24.00 -10.11
C GLY A 151 -9.68 -22.98 -9.36
N LYS A 152 -8.58 -22.59 -10.01
CA LYS A 152 -7.61 -21.63 -9.47
C LYS A 152 -8.12 -20.21 -9.65
N LYS A 153 -8.03 -19.39 -8.61
CA LYS A 153 -8.41 -17.97 -8.62
C LYS A 153 -7.28 -17.13 -8.04
N GLU A 154 -7.12 -15.92 -8.54
CA GLU A 154 -6.23 -14.92 -7.96
C GLU A 154 -7.06 -13.88 -7.21
N LEU A 155 -6.73 -13.64 -5.96
CA LEU A 155 -7.45 -12.75 -5.06
C LEU A 155 -6.57 -11.55 -4.73
N GLN A 156 -6.99 -10.35 -5.16
CA GLN A 156 -6.37 -9.11 -4.71
C GLN A 156 -7.01 -8.69 -3.39
N VAL A 157 -6.24 -8.77 -2.31
CA VAL A 157 -6.72 -8.56 -0.94
C VAL A 157 -5.81 -7.60 -0.18
N SER A 158 -6.32 -6.97 0.89
CA SER A 158 -5.46 -6.18 1.78
C SER A 158 -4.48 -7.07 2.53
N LEU A 159 -3.38 -6.50 3.01
CA LEU A 159 -2.41 -7.24 3.82
C LEU A 159 -3.08 -7.89 5.05
N PHE A 160 -4.03 -7.22 5.68
CA PHE A 160 -4.77 -7.78 6.81
C PHE A 160 -5.61 -8.99 6.42
N GLN A 161 -6.28 -8.93 5.28
CA GLN A 161 -7.02 -10.07 4.74
C GLN A 161 -6.06 -11.21 4.38
N THR A 162 -4.88 -10.91 3.83
CA THR A 162 -3.85 -11.90 3.54
C THR A 162 -3.42 -12.67 4.78
N LEU A 163 -3.14 -11.98 5.88
CA LEU A 163 -2.74 -12.63 7.14
C LEU A 163 -3.80 -13.60 7.63
N VAL A 164 -5.08 -13.21 7.58
CA VAL A 164 -6.20 -14.08 7.96
C VAL A 164 -6.32 -15.27 7.01
N LEU A 165 -6.28 -15.05 5.69
CA LEU A 165 -6.43 -16.11 4.70
C LEU A 165 -5.30 -17.14 4.78
N LEU A 166 -4.06 -16.70 5.06
CA LEU A 166 -2.93 -17.61 5.22
C LEU A 166 -3.08 -18.53 6.43
N MET A 167 -3.78 -18.13 7.50
CA MET A 167 -4.05 -19.01 8.64
C MET A 167 -4.87 -20.24 8.24
N PHE A 168 -5.80 -20.10 7.28
CA PHE A 168 -6.64 -21.20 6.80
C PHE A 168 -5.88 -22.26 5.98
N ASN A 169 -4.58 -22.07 5.75
CA ASN A 169 -3.71 -23.13 5.25
C ASN A 169 -3.33 -24.15 6.33
N GLU A 170 -3.35 -23.75 7.61
CA GLU A 170 -2.91 -24.57 8.75
C GLU A 170 -4.08 -25.09 9.60
N GLY A 171 -5.29 -24.56 9.42
CA GLY A 171 -6.49 -24.98 10.14
C GLY A 171 -7.79 -24.65 9.39
N GLU A 172 -8.88 -25.34 9.76
CA GLU A 172 -10.18 -25.21 9.07
C GLU A 172 -11.09 -24.15 9.68
N GLU A 173 -11.06 -24.01 11.00
CA GLU A 173 -11.87 -23.06 11.75
C GLU A 173 -11.00 -22.35 12.78
N PHE A 174 -11.18 -21.04 12.90
CA PHE A 174 -10.54 -20.22 13.90
C PHE A 174 -11.59 -19.32 14.54
N SER A 175 -11.57 -19.25 15.86
CA SER A 175 -12.31 -18.25 16.61
C SER A 175 -11.74 -16.85 16.32
N LEU A 176 -12.57 -15.83 16.57
CA LEU A 176 -12.15 -14.44 16.41
C LEU A 176 -10.94 -14.11 17.31
N GLU A 177 -10.86 -14.69 18.50
CA GLU A 177 -9.75 -14.44 19.43
C GLU A 177 -8.44 -15.04 18.95
N GLU A 178 -8.47 -16.25 18.36
CA GLU A 178 -7.28 -16.88 17.77
C GLU A 178 -6.75 -16.05 16.59
N ILE A 179 -7.63 -15.56 15.71
CA ILE A 179 -7.24 -14.69 14.60
C ILE A 179 -6.60 -13.40 15.12
N LYS A 180 -7.16 -12.80 16.17
CA LYS A 180 -6.62 -11.59 16.79
C LYS A 180 -5.21 -11.81 17.32
N GLN A 181 -4.99 -12.89 18.06
CA GLN A 181 -3.69 -13.22 18.65
C GLN A 181 -2.66 -13.55 17.58
N ALA A 182 -3.04 -14.34 16.57
CA ALA A 182 -2.12 -14.77 15.52
C ALA A 182 -1.67 -13.61 14.62
N THR A 183 -2.57 -12.69 14.24
CA THR A 183 -2.29 -11.67 13.22
C THR A 183 -2.01 -10.27 13.77
N GLY A 184 -2.46 -9.95 14.99
CA GLY A 184 -2.35 -8.63 15.61
C GLY A 184 -3.38 -7.59 15.12
N ILE A 185 -4.33 -7.94 14.25
CA ILE A 185 -5.21 -6.96 13.56
C ILE A 185 -6.53 -6.63 14.30
N GLY A 186 -6.59 -6.82 15.63
CA GLY A 186 -7.87 -6.96 16.34
C GLY A 186 -8.85 -5.78 16.29
N GLN A 187 -8.41 -4.59 15.92
CA GLN A 187 -9.24 -3.40 15.72
C GLN A 187 -10.01 -3.39 14.38
N TYR A 188 -9.59 -4.18 13.38
CA TYR A 188 -10.15 -4.14 12.01
C TYR A 188 -11.01 -5.35 11.63
N LEU A 189 -11.12 -6.36 12.50
CA LEU A 189 -11.97 -7.52 12.24
C LEU A 189 -13.45 -7.15 12.44
N ARG A 190 -14.24 -7.25 11.36
CA ARG A 190 -15.71 -7.26 11.40
C ARG A 190 -16.19 -8.65 10.97
N ALA A 191 -16.87 -9.35 11.87
CA ALA A 191 -17.32 -10.71 11.66
C ALA A 191 -18.64 -10.72 10.88
N ASP A 192 -18.57 -10.65 9.54
CA ASP A 192 -19.82 -10.65 8.73
C ASP A 192 -19.84 -11.66 7.57
N ARG A 193 -18.81 -12.48 7.33
CA ARG A 193 -18.85 -13.46 6.22
C ARG A 193 -18.13 -14.78 6.51
N LYS A 194 -18.78 -15.89 6.13
CA LYS A 194 -18.15 -17.22 5.99
C LYS A 194 -17.22 -17.20 4.78
N ILE A 195 -16.01 -17.74 4.94
CA ILE A 195 -14.99 -17.87 3.88
C ILE A 195 -15.02 -19.32 3.38
N GLU A 196 -15.19 -19.52 2.07
CA GLU A 196 -15.13 -20.84 1.44
C GLU A 196 -13.68 -21.31 1.23
N ARG A 197 -13.46 -22.63 1.27
CA ARG A 197 -12.15 -23.29 1.30
C ARG A 197 -11.32 -23.11 0.03
N ALA A 198 -10.06 -22.67 0.18
CA ALA A 198 -8.98 -22.84 -0.79
C ALA A 198 -7.60 -22.76 -0.09
N PRO A 199 -6.56 -23.47 -0.56
CA PRO A 199 -5.19 -23.19 -0.15
C PRO A 199 -4.74 -21.88 -0.81
N PHE A 200 -4.25 -20.94 0.00
CA PHE A 200 -3.82 -19.61 -0.41
C PHE A 200 -2.30 -19.51 -0.43
N ARG A 201 -1.71 -18.99 -1.51
CA ARG A 201 -0.27 -18.71 -1.61
C ARG A 201 -0.05 -17.28 -2.12
N CYS A 202 0.90 -16.56 -1.51
CA CYS A 202 1.41 -15.30 -2.04
C CYS A 202 2.26 -15.53 -3.30
#